data_AF-A0A348V0K8-F1
#
_entry.id   AF-A0A348V0K8-F1
#
_cell.length_a   1.000
_cell.length_b   1.000
_cell.length_c   1.000
_cell.angle_alpha   90.00
_cell.angle_beta   90.00
_cell.angle_gamma   90.00
#
_symmetry.space_group_name_H-M   'P 1'
#
loop_
_entity.id
_entity.type
_entity.pdbx_description
1 polymer ?
#
loop_
_entity_poly.entity_id
_entity_poly.type
_entity_poly.pdbx_seq_one_letter_code
_entity_poly.pdbx_strand_id
1 'polypeptide(L)'
;MLPGRADLFIAQDFVGSLGLNLLPAGDELQLYFGQDNQVKVKRELVKREKSGPGFLGRNERVNQVFRITLENLRNRPVEIEVQDQLPVSQNTKIEVKDVKIMPSPSSRDEKGMLTWKLKLEPGEKQEIILDFTVEYPKGSRVIGL
;
A
#
# COMPACT_ATOMS: atom_id res chain seq x y z
N MET A 1 -25.55 34.66 -5.67
CA MET A 1 -24.20 34.21 -6.06
C MET A 1 -24.36 33.14 -7.13
N LEU A 2 -23.56 33.19 -8.20
CA LEU A 2 -23.77 32.35 -9.38
C LEU A 2 -23.12 30.96 -9.17
N PRO A 3 -23.84 29.85 -9.42
CA PRO A 3 -23.22 28.54 -9.53
C PRO A 3 -22.21 28.58 -10.69
N GLY A 4 -20.99 28.12 -10.43
CA GLY A 4 -19.88 28.23 -11.38
C GLY A 4 -19.14 26.92 -11.52
N ARG A 5 -18.74 26.61 -12.76
CA ARG A 5 -17.74 25.57 -13.03
C ARG A 5 -16.37 26.16 -12.69
N ALA A 6 -15.64 25.50 -11.81
CA ALA A 6 -14.26 25.84 -11.51
C ALA A 6 -13.34 24.83 -12.18
N ASP A 7 -12.38 25.33 -12.96
CA ASP A 7 -11.30 24.52 -13.48
C ASP A 7 -10.18 24.45 -12.45
N LEU A 8 -9.67 23.25 -12.24
CA LEU A 8 -8.70 22.96 -11.20
C LEU A 8 -7.34 22.70 -11.82
N PHE A 9 -6.35 23.38 -11.28
CA PHE A 9 -4.95 23.25 -11.66
C PHE A 9 -4.10 22.94 -10.43
N ILE A 10 -3.19 21.98 -10.53
CA ILE A 10 -2.11 21.80 -9.56
C ILE A 10 -0.83 22.31 -10.21
N ALA A 11 -0.30 23.42 -9.69
CA ALA A 11 0.72 24.22 -10.37
C ALA A 11 0.25 24.68 -11.77
N GLN A 12 0.64 23.99 -12.84
CA GLN A 12 0.25 24.31 -14.23
C GLN A 12 -0.52 23.17 -14.92
N ASP A 13 -0.71 22.04 -14.25
CA ASP A 13 -1.37 20.88 -14.85
C ASP A 13 -2.88 20.92 -14.58
N PHE A 14 -3.67 20.83 -15.64
CA PHE A 14 -5.12 20.69 -15.54
C PHE A 14 -5.46 19.31 -15.00
N VAL A 15 -6.16 19.27 -13.87
CA VAL A 15 -6.49 18.02 -13.16
C VAL A 15 -8.00 17.74 -13.10
N GLY A 16 -8.85 18.66 -13.55
CA GLY A 16 -10.28 18.45 -13.73
C GLY A 16 -11.13 19.71 -13.54
N SER A 17 -12.45 19.57 -13.62
CA SER A 17 -13.41 20.65 -13.33
C SER A 17 -14.41 20.18 -12.28
N LEU A 18 -14.74 21.03 -11.31
CA LEU A 18 -15.77 20.75 -10.31
C LEU A 18 -16.91 21.78 -10.37
N GLY A 19 -18.12 21.35 -10.01
CA GLY A 19 -19.24 22.25 -9.77
C GLY A 19 -19.18 22.80 -8.35
N LEU A 20 -19.07 24.12 -8.20
CA LEU A 20 -19.12 24.76 -6.88
C LEU A 20 -20.57 24.86 -6.41
N ASN A 21 -20.87 24.21 -5.28
CA ASN A 21 -22.10 24.46 -4.54
C ASN A 21 -21.98 25.79 -3.77
N LEU A 22 -23.11 26.40 -3.44
CA LEU A 22 -23.16 27.64 -2.65
C LEU A 22 -22.55 27.42 -1.26
N LEU A 23 -21.34 27.94 -1.06
CA LEU A 23 -20.70 28.00 0.26
C LEU A 23 -20.92 29.41 0.86
N PRO A 24 -21.33 29.50 2.14
CA PRO A 24 -21.30 30.74 2.90
C PRO A 24 -19.91 31.39 2.89
N ALA A 25 -19.88 32.72 2.96
CA ALA A 25 -18.63 33.46 3.08
C ALA A 25 -17.93 33.10 4.40
N GLY A 26 -16.73 32.52 4.31
CA GLY A 26 -15.91 32.13 5.47
C GLY A 26 -15.80 30.62 5.70
N ASP A 27 -16.52 29.80 4.94
CA ASP A 27 -16.40 28.34 5.05
C ASP A 27 -15.14 27.79 4.35
N GLU A 28 -14.51 26.79 4.96
CA GLU A 28 -13.37 26.06 4.40
C GLU A 28 -13.87 24.98 3.43
N LEU A 29 -13.32 24.96 2.22
CA LEU A 29 -13.63 23.98 1.19
C LEU A 29 -12.53 22.91 1.14
N GLN A 30 -12.84 21.68 1.59
CA GLN A 30 -11.97 20.52 1.41
C GLN A 30 -12.28 19.84 0.06
N LEU A 31 -11.30 19.83 -0.84
CA LEU A 31 -11.41 19.19 -2.15
C LEU A 31 -10.55 17.92 -2.20
N TYR A 32 -11.19 16.80 -2.51
CA TYR A 32 -10.52 15.53 -2.75
C TYR A 32 -10.28 15.37 -4.26
N PHE A 33 -9.03 15.47 -4.69
CA PHE A 33 -8.65 15.56 -6.11
C PHE A 33 -8.46 14.20 -6.82
N GLY A 34 -9.03 13.13 -6.27
CA GLY A 34 -8.84 11.78 -6.79
C GLY A 34 -7.38 11.32 -6.71
N GLN A 35 -7.03 10.30 -7.49
CA GLN A 35 -5.67 9.75 -7.54
C GLN A 35 -4.73 10.76 -8.20
N ASP A 36 -3.69 11.20 -7.48
CA ASP A 36 -2.59 11.94 -8.09
C ASP A 36 -1.86 11.04 -9.11
N ASN A 37 -2.23 11.18 -10.38
CA ASN A 37 -1.67 10.36 -11.46
C ASN A 37 -0.15 10.58 -11.65
N GLN A 38 0.45 11.57 -10.98
CA GLN A 38 1.88 11.85 -11.06
C GLN A 38 2.73 11.14 -9.99
N VAL A 39 2.11 10.41 -9.06
CA VAL A 39 2.81 9.47 -8.16
C VAL A 39 2.18 8.10 -8.32
N LYS A 40 2.85 7.19 -9.04
CA LYS A 40 2.33 5.85 -9.29
C LYS A 40 2.73 4.91 -8.16
N VAL A 41 1.75 4.17 -7.66
CA VAL A 41 1.94 3.12 -6.66
C VAL A 41 1.32 1.84 -7.18
N LYS A 42 2.08 0.75 -7.18
CA LYS A 42 1.62 -0.56 -7.64
C LYS A 42 2.06 -1.63 -6.65
N ARG A 43 1.11 -2.42 -6.14
CA ARG A 43 1.37 -3.57 -5.27
C ARG A 43 1.03 -4.85 -6.00
N GLU A 44 1.98 -5.77 -6.09
CA GLU A 44 1.86 -7.00 -6.85
C GLU A 44 2.29 -8.21 -6.04
N LEU A 45 1.54 -9.31 -6.12
CA LEU A 45 1.97 -10.61 -5.63
C LEU A 45 2.90 -11.23 -6.68
N VAL A 46 4.20 -11.09 -6.48
CA VAL A 46 5.21 -11.55 -7.45
C VAL A 46 5.52 -13.04 -7.30
N LYS A 47 5.24 -13.62 -6.13
CA LYS A 47 5.44 -15.04 -5.87
C LYS A 47 4.42 -15.57 -4.87
N ARG A 48 3.87 -16.75 -5.16
CA ARG A 48 3.04 -17.52 -4.23
C ARG A 48 3.39 -19.00 -4.37
N GLU A 49 4.01 -19.56 -3.35
CA GLU A 49 4.38 -20.98 -3.33
C GLU A 49 3.66 -21.67 -2.18
N LYS A 50 2.90 -22.72 -2.51
CA LYS A 50 2.32 -23.61 -1.51
C LYS A 50 3.18 -24.85 -1.40
N SER A 51 3.64 -25.14 -0.20
CA SER A 51 4.33 -26.38 0.13
C SER A 51 3.45 -27.19 1.07
N GLY A 52 3.12 -28.40 0.66
CA GLY A 52 2.45 -29.35 1.54
C GLY A 52 3.34 -29.79 2.70
N PRO A 53 2.79 -30.45 3.72
CA PRO A 53 3.63 -31.12 4.70
C PRO A 53 4.60 -32.06 3.96
N GLY A 54 5.89 -31.96 4.25
CA GLY A 54 6.85 -33.00 3.83
C GLY A 54 6.46 -34.37 4.39
N PHE A 55 7.27 -35.41 4.12
CA PHE A 55 7.01 -36.81 4.53
C PHE A 55 6.65 -37.01 6.03
N LEU A 56 7.01 -36.06 6.92
CA LEU A 56 6.75 -36.08 8.37
C LEU A 56 5.86 -34.92 8.87
N GLY A 57 5.41 -34.01 8.00
CA GLY A 57 4.74 -32.78 8.42
C GLY A 57 3.23 -32.94 8.66
N ARG A 58 2.66 -32.12 9.56
CA ARG A 58 1.20 -31.95 9.71
C ARG A 58 0.69 -30.57 9.24
N ASN A 59 1.61 -29.67 8.89
CA ASN A 59 1.32 -28.28 8.53
C ASN A 59 1.56 -28.01 7.05
N GLU A 60 0.73 -27.15 6.46
CA GLU A 60 0.91 -26.56 5.15
C GLU A 60 1.60 -25.20 5.28
N ARG A 61 2.43 -24.85 4.30
CA ARG A 61 3.10 -23.55 4.21
C ARG A 61 2.70 -22.83 2.94
N VAL A 62 2.49 -21.53 3.03
CA VAL A 62 2.27 -20.64 1.89
C VAL A 62 3.25 -19.50 2.01
N ASN A 63 4.25 -19.47 1.12
CA ASN A 63 5.14 -18.32 0.97
C ASN A 63 4.52 -17.33 -0.01
N GLN A 64 4.49 -16.05 0.37
CA GLN A 64 4.03 -14.94 -0.45
C GLN A 64 5.11 -13.87 -0.50
N VAL A 65 5.42 -13.41 -1.71
CA VAL A 65 6.28 -12.26 -1.92
C VAL A 65 5.49 -11.18 -2.64
N PHE A 66 5.38 -10.03 -2.01
CA PHE A 66 4.81 -8.83 -2.59
C PHE A 66 5.92 -7.85 -2.99
N ARG A 67 5.72 -7.19 -4.12
CA ARG A 67 6.50 -6.03 -4.55
C ARG A 67 5.56 -4.82 -4.60
N ILE A 68 5.95 -3.77 -3.91
CA ILE A 68 5.34 -2.44 -4.00
C ILE A 68 6.31 -1.57 -4.79
N THR A 69 5.88 -1.06 -5.94
CA THR A 69 6.64 -0.13 -6.77
C THR A 69 6.05 1.25 -6.62
N LEU A 70 6.93 2.22 -6.35
CA LEU A 70 6.63 3.63 -6.25
C LEU A 70 7.40 4.35 -7.36
N GLU A 71 6.75 5.26 -8.07
CA GLU A 71 7.37 6.02 -9.15
C GLU A 71 6.90 7.48 -9.10
N ASN A 72 7.85 8.40 -9.00
CA ASN A 72 7.58 9.84 -9.06
C ASN A 72 7.65 10.32 -10.51
N LEU A 73 6.50 10.61 -11.11
CA LEU A 73 6.41 11.17 -12.47
C LEU A 73 6.45 12.70 -12.49
N ARG A 74 6.58 13.34 -11.33
CA ARG A 74 6.73 14.80 -11.25
C ARG A 74 8.15 15.21 -11.62
N ASN A 75 8.29 16.45 -12.05
CA ASN A 75 9.57 17.13 -12.26
C ASN A 75 10.18 17.71 -10.96
N ARG A 76 9.63 17.35 -9.79
CA ARG A 76 10.07 17.81 -8.47
C ARG A 76 10.08 16.65 -7.46
N PRO A 77 10.87 16.75 -6.38
CA PRO A 77 10.87 15.73 -5.34
C PRO A 77 9.50 15.65 -4.63
N VAL A 78 9.14 14.45 -4.17
CA VAL A 78 7.90 14.17 -3.43
C VAL A 78 8.20 13.39 -2.16
N GLU A 79 7.48 13.70 -1.08
CA GLU A 79 7.45 12.89 0.14
C GLU A 79 6.22 11.96 0.09
N ILE A 80 6.44 10.69 0.38
CA ILE A 80 5.43 9.64 0.29
C ILE A 80 5.43 8.85 1.59
N GLU A 81 4.25 8.67 2.17
CA GLU A 81 4.03 7.68 3.21
C GLU A 81 3.35 6.45 2.59
N VAL A 82 3.96 5.28 2.76
CA VAL A 82 3.40 4.00 2.33
C VAL A 82 3.04 3.19 3.55
N GLN A 83 1.84 2.63 3.56
CA GLN A 83 1.38 1.70 4.58
C GLN A 83 1.00 0.37 3.92
N ASP A 84 1.50 -0.74 4.45
CA ASP A 84 1.11 -2.10 4.04
C ASP A 84 1.00 -2.99 5.28
N GLN A 85 0.31 -4.12 5.14
CA GLN A 85 0.05 -5.04 6.24
C GLN A 85 0.88 -6.31 6.11
N LEU A 86 1.64 -6.62 7.16
CA LEU A 86 2.13 -7.97 7.43
C LEU A 86 1.05 -8.72 8.24
N PRO A 87 0.58 -9.88 7.77
CA PRO A 87 -0.44 -10.63 8.50
C PRO A 87 0.00 -10.94 9.94
N VAL A 88 -0.92 -10.78 10.87
CA VAL A 88 -0.74 -11.21 12.27
C VAL A 88 -1.71 -12.34 12.54
N SER A 89 -1.20 -13.44 13.10
CA SER A 89 -2.03 -14.58 13.43
C SER A 89 -2.89 -14.28 14.66
N GLN A 90 -4.20 -14.54 14.53
CA GLN A 90 -5.14 -14.53 15.66
C GLN A 90 -5.37 -15.94 16.24
N ASN A 91 -4.77 -16.98 15.64
CA ASN A 91 -4.92 -18.36 16.06
C ASN A 91 -3.56 -18.94 16.40
N THR A 92 -3.38 -19.48 17.61
CA THR A 92 -2.11 -20.04 18.08
C THR A 92 -1.56 -21.19 17.23
N LYS A 93 -2.38 -21.80 16.37
CA LYS A 93 -1.97 -22.84 15.44
C LYS A 93 -1.49 -22.32 14.07
N ILE A 94 -1.68 -21.03 13.79
CA ILE A 94 -1.23 -20.37 12.55
C ILE A 94 -0.04 -19.49 12.92
N GLU A 95 1.02 -19.57 12.14
CA GLU A 95 2.26 -18.83 12.41
C GLU A 95 2.75 -18.12 11.15
N VAL A 96 3.18 -16.87 11.30
CA VAL A 96 3.80 -16.08 10.23
C VAL A 96 5.30 -16.06 10.48
N LYS A 97 6.08 -16.59 9.54
CA LYS A 97 7.53 -16.84 9.63
C LYS A 97 8.27 -16.30 8.42
N ASP A 98 9.60 -16.41 8.48
CA ASP A 98 10.52 -16.10 7.38
C ASP A 98 10.32 -14.70 6.80
N VAL A 99 9.92 -13.76 7.66
CA VAL A 99 9.57 -12.39 7.26
C VAL A 99 10.84 -11.65 6.84
N LYS A 100 10.88 -11.22 5.57
CA LYS A 100 11.90 -10.32 5.04
C LYS A 100 11.23 -9.08 4.46
N ILE A 101 11.74 -7.92 4.85
CA ILE A 101 11.19 -6.63 4.45
C ILE A 101 12.36 -5.77 3.99
N MET A 102 12.28 -5.26 2.76
CA MET A 102 13.33 -4.44 2.17
C MET A 102 12.72 -3.31 1.32
N PRO A 103 13.03 -2.03 1.57
CA PRO A 103 13.77 -1.50 2.71
C PRO A 103 13.03 -1.70 4.04
N SER A 104 13.74 -1.59 5.16
CA SER A 104 13.13 -1.65 6.49
C SER A 104 12.08 -0.54 6.68
N PRO A 105 10.93 -0.84 7.31
CA PRO A 105 9.91 0.16 7.60
C PRO A 105 10.39 1.15 8.65
N SER A 106 9.87 2.38 8.61
CA SER A 106 10.09 3.39 9.64
C SER A 106 9.35 3.07 10.93
N SER A 107 8.21 2.35 10.86
CA SER A 107 7.51 1.83 12.03
C SER A 107 6.75 0.54 11.71
N ARG A 108 6.51 -0.24 12.77
CA ARG A 108 5.63 -1.41 12.75
C ARG A 108 4.79 -1.43 14.02
N ASP A 109 3.48 -1.64 13.90
CA ASP A 109 2.57 -1.77 15.04
C ASP A 109 2.25 -3.24 15.40
N GLU A 110 1.53 -3.43 16.50
CA GLU A 110 1.12 -4.75 16.99
C GLU A 110 0.09 -5.46 16.08
N LYS A 111 -0.61 -4.70 15.23
CA LYS A 111 -1.58 -5.21 14.26
C LYS A 111 -0.92 -5.61 12.93
N GLY A 112 0.40 -5.45 12.84
CA GLY A 112 1.19 -5.78 11.65
C GLY A 112 1.17 -4.70 10.58
N MET A 113 0.71 -3.48 10.89
CA MET A 113 0.84 -2.34 9.98
C MET A 113 2.31 -1.96 9.87
N LEU A 114 2.82 -1.87 8.65
CA LEU A 114 4.17 -1.42 8.30
C LEU A 114 4.04 -0.04 7.66
N THR A 115 4.86 0.92 8.10
CA THR A 115 4.91 2.26 7.52
C THR A 115 6.29 2.55 6.95
N TRP A 116 6.36 3.18 5.78
CA TRP A 116 7.57 3.75 5.22
C TRP A 116 7.35 5.23 4.93
N LYS A 117 8.32 6.06 5.29
CA LYS A 117 8.39 7.48 4.89
C LYS A 117 9.55 7.62 3.92
N LEU A 118 9.24 7.91 2.67
CA LEU A 118 10.19 7.91 1.56
C LEU A 118 10.16 9.28 0.88
N LYS A 119 11.32 9.71 0.42
CA LYS A 119 11.43 10.84 -0.49
C LYS A 119 11.86 10.29 -1.85
N LEU A 120 11.10 10.62 -2.89
CA LEU A 120 11.44 10.28 -4.27
C LEU A 120 11.80 11.55 -5.03
N GLU A 121 12.99 11.58 -5.61
CA GLU A 121 13.43 12.60 -6.54
C GLU A 121 12.66 12.51 -7.88
N PRO A 122 12.74 13.53 -8.76
CA PRO A 122 12.03 13.52 -10.04
C PRO A 122 12.39 12.30 -10.90
N GLY A 123 11.38 11.55 -11.38
CA GLY A 123 11.58 10.34 -12.18
C GLY A 123 12.09 9.13 -11.37
N GLU A 124 12.28 9.26 -10.06
CA GLU A 124 12.80 8.16 -9.24
C GLU A 124 11.77 7.05 -9.08
N LYS A 125 12.27 5.82 -9.18
CA LYS A 125 11.51 4.60 -8.93
C LYS A 125 12.12 3.85 -7.76
N GLN A 126 11.29 3.51 -6.77
CA GLN A 126 11.67 2.76 -5.58
C GLN A 126 10.83 1.50 -5.44
N GLU A 127 11.42 0.42 -4.93
CA GLU A 127 10.72 -0.83 -4.65
C GLU A 127 10.78 -1.19 -3.17
N ILE A 128 9.66 -1.71 -2.66
CA ILE A 128 9.53 -2.37 -1.35
C ILE A 128 9.17 -3.83 -1.60
N ILE A 129 9.93 -4.74 -1.01
CA ILE A 129 9.70 -6.17 -1.04
C ILE A 129 9.25 -6.63 0.34
N LEU A 130 8.15 -7.37 0.37
CA LEU A 130 7.58 -8.01 1.55
C LEU A 130 7.45 -9.50 1.27
N ASP A 131 8.33 -10.30 1.88
CA ASP A 131 8.37 -11.77 1.77
C ASP A 131 8.02 -12.37 3.14
N PHE A 132 7.02 -13.24 3.19
CA PHE A 132 6.65 -13.94 4.41
C PHE A 132 6.03 -15.30 4.10
N THR A 133 6.14 -16.20 5.07
CA THR A 133 5.55 -17.55 5.01
C THR A 133 4.48 -17.70 6.07
N VAL A 134 3.29 -18.12 5.66
CA VAL A 134 2.21 -18.50 6.58
C VAL A 134 2.17 -20.01 6.70
N GLU A 135 2.34 -20.52 7.92
CA GLU A 135 2.25 -21.94 8.26
C GLU A 135 0.97 -22.21 9.05
N TYR A 136 0.22 -23.25 8.67
CA TYR A 136 -1.05 -23.62 9.31
C TYR A 136 -1.31 -25.12 9.24
N PRO A 137 -2.16 -25.70 10.13
CA PRO A 137 -2.43 -27.14 10.13
C PRO A 137 -3.22 -27.54 8.89
N LYS A 138 -2.86 -28.69 8.30
CA LYS A 138 -3.55 -29.23 7.12
C LYS A 138 -5.06 -29.39 7.39
N GLY A 139 -5.88 -29.01 6.41
CA GLY A 139 -7.34 -29.07 6.51
C GLY A 139 -8.00 -27.89 7.25
N SER A 140 -7.20 -26.92 7.72
CA SER A 140 -7.74 -25.68 8.30
C SER A 140 -8.21 -24.73 7.20
N ARG A 141 -9.36 -24.07 7.41
CA ARG A 141 -9.79 -22.95 6.57
C ARG A 141 -9.09 -21.67 7.05
N VAL A 142 -8.13 -21.19 6.29
CA VAL A 142 -7.49 -19.88 6.53
C VAL A 142 -8.21 -18.82 5.69
N ILE A 143 -8.54 -17.68 6.29
CA ILE A 143 -9.23 -16.56 5.66
C ILE A 143 -8.31 -15.34 5.79
N GLY A 144 -8.23 -14.50 4.74
CA GLY A 144 -7.41 -13.28 4.76
C GLY A 144 -5.97 -13.44 4.28
N LEU A 145 -5.70 -14.41 3.39
CA LEU A 145 -4.43 -14.59 2.67
C LEU A 145 -4.50 -14.05 1.23
#